data_AF-K7NBQ1-F1
#
_entry.id   AF-K7NBQ1-F1
#
_cell.length_a   1.000
_cell.length_b   1.000
_cell.length_c   1.000
_cell.angle_alpha   90.00
_cell.angle_beta   90.00
_cell.angle_gamma   90.00
#
_symmetry.space_group_name_H-M   'P 1'
#
loop_
_entity.id
_entity.type
_entity.pdbx_description
1 polymer ?
#
loop_
_entity_poly.entity_id
_entity_poly.type
_entity_poly.pdbx_seq_one_letter_code
_entity_poly.pdbx_strand_id
1 'polypeptide(L)'
;MVSATSYDNHTIQLSKEVCPMYRRSDFSKQDWEAQIDKELSQNQPVYYQGVGKVGGHAFVIDGADGRNFYHVNWGWGGVSDGFFRLDALNPSALGTGGGAGGFNGYQSAVVGIKP
;
A
#
# COMPACT_ATOMS: atom_id res chain seq x y z
N MET A 1 26.21 31.04 24.90
CA MET A 1 25.56 30.38 23.75
C MET A 1 24.34 29.67 24.29
N VAL A 2 23.15 30.03 23.81
CA VAL A 2 21.86 29.58 24.36
C VAL A 2 21.57 28.17 23.87
N SER A 3 21.19 27.32 24.83
CA SER A 3 20.71 25.95 24.70
C SER A 3 19.55 25.83 23.69
N ALA A 4 19.68 24.94 22.71
CA ALA A 4 18.56 24.48 21.90
C ALA A 4 17.97 23.24 22.58
N THR A 5 16.80 23.40 23.18
CA THR A 5 15.95 22.32 23.67
C THR A 5 15.55 21.42 22.50
N SER A 6 16.05 20.19 22.49
CA SER A 6 15.60 19.12 21.61
C SER A 6 14.20 18.68 22.04
N TYR A 7 13.24 18.79 21.13
CA TYR A 7 11.88 18.27 21.30
C TYR A 7 11.92 16.74 21.28
N ASP A 8 11.67 16.10 22.42
CA ASP A 8 11.42 14.66 22.50
C ASP A 8 10.06 14.36 21.87
N ASN A 9 10.06 14.04 20.58
CA ASN A 9 8.93 13.33 19.99
C ASN A 9 9.05 11.86 20.41
N HIS A 10 8.12 11.44 21.26
CA HIS A 10 7.90 10.06 21.68
C HIS A 10 7.52 9.14 20.50
N THR A 11 8.44 8.92 19.57
CA THR A 11 8.33 7.85 18.58
C THR A 11 8.99 6.62 19.18
N ILE A 12 8.15 5.68 19.60
CA ILE A 12 8.58 4.33 19.98
C ILE A 12 9.41 3.78 18.80
N GLN A 13 10.71 3.59 19.00
CA GLN A 13 11.53 2.87 18.05
C GLN A 13 11.15 1.39 18.12
N LEU A 14 10.21 1.00 17.26
CA LEU A 14 9.98 -0.41 16.96
C LEU A 14 11.30 -0.97 16.38
N SER A 15 11.65 -2.17 16.83
CA SER A 15 12.85 -2.93 16.52
C SER A 15 13.31 -2.84 15.06
N LYS A 16 14.62 -2.97 14.86
CA LYS A 16 15.46 -2.80 13.65
C LYS A 16 15.02 -3.46 12.31
N GLU A 17 13.79 -3.92 12.17
CA GLU A 17 13.18 -4.24 10.88
C GLU A 17 12.09 -3.20 10.59
N VAL A 18 12.52 -2.01 10.16
CA VAL A 18 11.59 -0.99 9.71
C VAL A 18 10.94 -1.52 8.44
N CYS A 19 9.64 -1.80 8.45
CA CYS A 19 8.87 -1.98 7.23
C CYS A 19 8.69 -0.58 6.61
N PRO A 20 9.47 -0.18 5.59
CA PRO A 20 9.41 1.19 5.11
C PRO A 20 8.06 1.44 4.44
N MET A 21 7.48 2.61 4.72
CA MET A 21 6.35 3.13 3.96
C MET A 21 6.85 3.96 2.79
N TYR A 22 6.57 3.53 1.57
CA TYR A 22 6.87 4.25 0.35
C TYR A 22 5.62 4.95 -0.19
N ARG A 23 5.77 6.16 -0.74
CA ARG A 23 4.70 6.88 -1.42
C ARG A 23 4.82 6.67 -2.92
N ARG A 24 3.71 6.39 -3.60
CA ARG A 24 3.68 6.19 -5.05
C ARG A 24 4.25 7.38 -5.82
N SER A 25 4.07 8.60 -5.32
CA SER A 25 4.55 9.84 -5.94
C SER A 25 6.07 9.93 -6.09
N ASP A 26 6.81 9.18 -5.27
CA ASP A 26 8.26 9.32 -5.15
C ASP A 26 8.99 8.41 -6.16
N PHE A 27 8.25 7.61 -6.92
CA PHE A 27 8.77 6.60 -7.84
C PHE A 27 8.18 6.76 -9.25
N SER A 28 8.93 6.33 -10.27
CA SER A 28 8.34 6.10 -11.59
C SER A 28 7.34 4.94 -11.52
N LYS A 29 6.47 4.79 -12.53
CA LYS A 29 5.54 3.65 -12.58
C LYS A 29 6.29 2.30 -12.55
N GLN A 30 7.35 2.20 -13.34
CA GLN A 30 8.15 0.99 -13.45
C GLN A 30 8.88 0.68 -12.13
N ASP A 31 9.49 1.68 -11.50
CA ASP A 31 10.18 1.47 -10.22
C ASP A 31 9.21 1.09 -9.11
N TRP A 32 8.02 1.70 -9.11
CA TRP A 32 6.98 1.36 -8.14
C TRP A 32 6.51 -0.09 -8.29
N GLU A 33 6.15 -0.50 -9.52
CA GLU A 33 5.76 -1.88 -9.83
C GLU A 33 6.87 -2.87 -9.48
N ALA A 34 8.12 -2.56 -9.83
CA ALA A 34 9.28 -3.39 -9.50
C ALA A 34 9.49 -3.58 -7.99
N GLN A 35 9.19 -2.57 -7.17
CA GLN A 35 9.26 -2.70 -5.72
C GLN A 35 8.20 -3.66 -5.20
N ILE A 36 6.96 -3.59 -5.70
CA ILE A 36 5.89 -4.52 -5.33
C ILE A 36 6.22 -5.94 -5.80
N ASP A 37 6.68 -6.10 -7.05
CA ASP A 37 7.06 -7.40 -7.62
C ASP A 37 8.18 -8.07 -6.81
N LYS A 38 9.13 -7.29 -6.31
CA LYS A 38 10.21 -7.77 -5.45
C LYS A 38 9.69 -8.41 -4.17
N GLU A 39 8.75 -7.76 -3.48
CA GLU A 39 8.13 -8.31 -2.26
C GLU A 39 7.36 -9.60 -2.57
N LEU A 40 6.59 -9.60 -3.65
CA LEU A 40 5.83 -10.77 -4.08
C LEU A 40 6.74 -11.95 -4.48
N SER A 41 7.90 -11.67 -5.09
CA SER A 41 8.89 -12.70 -5.41
C SER A 41 9.47 -13.38 -4.15
N GLN A 42 9.39 -12.71 -3.00
CA GLN A 42 9.82 -13.21 -1.70
C GLN A 42 8.67 -13.82 -0.89
N ASN A 43 7.49 -13.98 -1.50
CA ASN A 43 6.25 -14.39 -0.85
C ASN A 43 5.86 -13.47 0.33
N GLN A 44 6.16 -12.17 0.22
CA GLN A 44 5.81 -11.16 1.21
C GLN A 44 4.60 -10.36 0.72
N PRO A 45 3.44 -10.46 1.38
CA PRO A 45 2.30 -9.61 1.08
C PRO A 45 2.61 -8.14 1.40
N VAL A 46 2.11 -7.25 0.56
CA VAL A 46 2.32 -5.81 0.67
C VAL A 46 1.07 -5.15 1.18
N TYR A 47 1.19 -4.39 2.27
CA TYR A 47 0.13 -3.46 2.67
C TYR A 47 0.11 -2.30 1.69
N TYR A 48 -1.08 -1.98 1.17
CA TYR A 48 -1.26 -0.91 0.20
C TYR A 48 -2.46 -0.07 0.58
N GLN A 49 -2.39 1.24 0.34
CA GLN A 49 -3.53 2.13 0.52
C GLN A 49 -3.64 3.15 -0.61
N GLY A 50 -4.84 3.65 -0.82
CA GLY A 50 -5.10 4.73 -1.76
C GLY A 50 -6.35 5.51 -1.39
N VAL A 51 -6.47 6.68 -1.98
CA VAL A 51 -7.57 7.62 -1.76
C VAL A 51 -8.36 7.79 -3.05
N GLY A 52 -9.66 7.59 -2.96
CA GLY A 52 -10.63 7.86 -4.03
C GLY A 52 -11.32 9.21 -3.84
N LYS A 53 -12.37 9.45 -4.62
CA LYS A 53 -13.11 10.73 -4.58
C LYS A 53 -13.82 10.99 -3.25
N VAL A 54 -14.27 9.93 -2.58
CA VAL A 54 -15.07 10.02 -1.33
C VAL A 54 -14.54 9.00 -0.32
N GLY A 55 -13.31 9.22 0.14
CA GLY A 55 -12.64 8.38 1.16
C GLY A 55 -11.39 7.68 0.64
N GLY A 56 -10.66 7.06 1.56
CA GLY A 56 -9.53 6.19 1.25
C GLY A 56 -9.75 4.79 1.80
N HIS A 57 -9.04 3.83 1.23
CA HIS A 57 -9.11 2.45 1.65
C HIS A 57 -7.74 1.81 1.64
N ALA A 58 -7.55 0.86 2.55
CA ALA A 58 -6.34 0.07 2.70
C ALA A 58 -6.67 -1.40 2.41
N PHE A 59 -5.76 -2.06 1.71
CA PHE A 59 -5.92 -3.41 1.19
C PHE A 59 -4.56 -4.10 1.10
N VAL A 60 -4.56 -5.38 0.78
CA VAL A 60 -3.34 -6.19 0.67
C VAL A 60 -3.12 -6.58 -0.79
N ILE A 61 -1.88 -6.48 -1.24
CA ILE A 61 -1.41 -7.06 -2.49
C ILE A 61 -0.62 -8.32 -2.15
N ASP A 62 -1.06 -9.46 -2.66
CA ASP A 62 -0.50 -10.79 -2.32
C ASP A 62 -0.23 -11.64 -3.57
N GLY A 63 -0.34 -11.07 -4.78
CA GLY A 63 0.01 -11.78 -6.01
C GLY A 63 0.14 -10.86 -7.22
N ALA A 64 0.73 -11.39 -8.29
CA ALA A 64 0.84 -10.74 -9.60
C ALA A 64 0.64 -11.77 -10.72
N ASP A 65 0.06 -11.34 -11.85
CA ASP A 65 -0.24 -12.22 -12.99
C ASP A 65 0.81 -12.17 -14.12
N GLY A 66 1.89 -11.40 -13.93
CA GLY A 66 2.95 -11.22 -14.93
C GLY A 66 2.57 -10.31 -16.12
N ARG A 67 1.38 -9.69 -16.11
CA ARG A 67 0.89 -8.77 -17.16
C ARG A 67 0.58 -7.37 -16.58
N ASN A 68 1.27 -7.02 -15.49
CA ASN A 68 1.09 -5.82 -14.67
C ASN A 68 -0.31 -5.72 -14.04
N PHE A 69 -0.91 -6.87 -13.72
CA PHE A 69 -2.03 -6.93 -12.78
C PHE A 69 -1.58 -7.59 -11.48
N TYR A 70 -2.12 -7.05 -10.39
CA TYR A 70 -1.84 -7.43 -9.02
C TYR A 70 -3.10 -7.98 -8.39
N HIS A 71 -2.99 -9.12 -7.71
CA HIS A 71 -4.08 -9.63 -6.90
C HIS A 71 -4.25 -8.72 -5.69
N VAL A 72 -5.46 -8.24 -5.49
CA VAL A 72 -5.84 -7.34 -4.39
C VAL A 72 -6.86 -8.05 -3.52
N ASN A 73 -6.56 -8.15 -2.24
CA ASN A 73 -7.50 -8.50 -1.20
C ASN A 73 -7.99 -7.21 -0.53
N TRP A 74 -9.27 -6.89 -0.73
CA TRP A 74 -9.85 -5.64 -0.24
C TRP A 74 -10.24 -5.66 1.23
N GLY A 75 -10.14 -6.82 1.90
CA GLY A 75 -10.55 -6.98 3.29
C GLY A 75 -12.08 -7.04 3.50
N TRP A 76 -12.85 -7.28 2.44
CA TRP A 76 -14.31 -7.36 2.48
C TRP A 76 -14.84 -8.80 2.45
N GLY A 77 -14.11 -9.74 3.07
CA GLY A 77 -14.50 -11.15 3.11
C GLY A 77 -14.55 -11.83 1.75
N GLY A 78 -13.68 -11.43 0.81
CA GLY A 78 -13.62 -11.94 -0.56
C GLY A 78 -14.40 -11.12 -1.59
N VAL A 79 -15.18 -10.12 -1.16
CA VAL A 79 -15.93 -9.26 -2.09
C VAL A 79 -14.97 -8.41 -2.91
N SER A 80 -15.07 -8.54 -4.23
CA SER A 80 -14.26 -7.83 -5.24
C SER A 80 -12.77 -8.14 -5.25
N ASP A 81 -12.33 -9.16 -4.50
CA ASP A 81 -10.96 -9.66 -4.61
C ASP A 81 -10.68 -10.12 -6.03
N GLY A 82 -9.47 -9.85 -6.52
CA GLY A 82 -9.10 -10.17 -7.90
C GLY A 82 -7.92 -9.35 -8.40
N PHE A 83 -7.72 -9.40 -9.72
CA PHE A 83 -6.56 -8.79 -10.37
C PHE A 83 -6.86 -7.38 -10.88
N PHE A 84 -6.09 -6.40 -10.40
CA PHE A 84 -6.23 -4.98 -10.73
C PHE A 84 -4.90 -4.39 -11.19
N ARG A 85 -4.96 -3.31 -11.97
CA ARG A 85 -3.77 -2.47 -12.21
C ARG A 85 -3.63 -1.47 -11.06
N LEU A 86 -2.40 -1.13 -10.68
CA LEU A 86 -2.14 -0.16 -9.59
C LEU A 86 -2.59 1.27 -9.93
N ASP A 87 -2.77 1.58 -11.21
CA ASP A 87 -3.34 2.85 -11.69
C ASP A 87 -4.87 2.79 -11.92
N ALA A 88 -5.50 1.63 -11.70
CA ALA A 88 -6.92 1.41 -11.89
C ALA A 88 -7.51 0.51 -10.78
N LEU A 89 -7.34 0.92 -9.52
CA LEU A 89 -7.86 0.27 -8.31
C LEU A 89 -9.35 0.59 -8.11
N ASN A 90 -10.17 0.05 -9.00
CA ASN A 90 -11.63 0.27 -9.06
C ASN A 90 -12.38 -1.07 -8.83
N PRO A 91 -12.67 -1.46 -7.59
CA PRO A 91 -13.47 -2.66 -7.32
C PRO A 91 -14.91 -2.48 -7.81
N SER A 92 -15.51 -3.56 -8.34
CA SER A 92 -16.87 -3.56 -8.92
C SER A 92 -17.99 -3.50 -7.87
N ALA A 93 -17.72 -3.96 -6.65
CA ALA A 93 -18.56 -3.82 -5.48
C ALA A 93 -17.73 -3.22 -4.34
N LEU A 94 -18.36 -2.40 -3.50
CA LEU A 94 -17.72 -1.76 -2.36
C LEU A 94 -18.21 -2.38 -1.07
N GLY A 95 -17.30 -2.72 -0.17
CA GLY A 95 -17.61 -3.10 1.20
C GLY A 95 -17.59 -1.92 2.16
N THR A 96 -17.77 -2.20 3.45
CA THR A 96 -17.73 -1.18 4.51
C THR A 96 -16.40 -0.41 4.45
N GLY A 97 -16.48 0.92 4.45
CA GLY A 97 -15.32 1.81 4.32
C GLY A 97 -14.86 2.06 2.87
N GLY A 98 -15.47 1.43 1.87
CA GLY A 98 -15.08 1.57 0.46
C GLY A 98 -15.43 2.90 -0.21
N GLY A 99 -16.15 3.79 0.47
CA GLY A 99 -16.46 5.12 -0.04
C GLY A 99 -17.16 5.08 -1.41
N ALA A 100 -16.58 5.77 -2.39
CA ALA A 100 -16.99 5.71 -3.80
C ALA A 100 -16.03 4.88 -4.70
N GLY A 101 -15.08 4.14 -4.10
CA GLY A 101 -14.06 3.39 -4.81
C GLY A 101 -13.02 4.25 -5.53
N GLY A 102 -12.22 3.60 -6.38
CA GLY A 102 -11.22 4.24 -7.23
C GLY A 102 -10.06 4.83 -6.47
N PHE A 103 -9.37 3.98 -5.70
CA PHE A 103 -8.29 4.33 -4.78
C PHE A 103 -6.96 4.65 -5.52
N ASN A 104 -7.02 5.57 -6.48
CA ASN A 104 -5.94 5.89 -7.41
C ASN A 104 -5.12 7.13 -7.00
N GLY A 105 -5.56 7.88 -5.98
CA GLY A 105 -4.86 9.05 -5.44
C GLY A 105 -4.08 8.73 -4.17
N TYR A 106 -3.10 9.58 -3.83
CA TYR A 106 -2.33 9.54 -2.57
C TYR A 106 -1.90 8.12 -2.12
N GLN A 107 -1.45 7.32 -3.08
CA GLN A 107 -1.13 5.92 -2.83
C GLN A 107 0.17 5.77 -2.04
N SER A 108 0.18 4.80 -1.13
CA SER A 108 1.39 4.39 -0.41
C SER A 108 1.34 2.90 -0.08
N ALA A 109 2.51 2.30 0.05
CA ALA A 109 2.67 0.89 0.38
C ALA A 109 3.67 0.73 1.53
N VAL A 110 3.44 -0.26 2.38
CA VAL A 110 4.41 -0.71 3.38
C VAL A 110 4.94 -2.05 2.90
N VAL A 111 6.26 -2.10 2.70
CA VAL A 111 6.98 -3.28 2.17
C VAL A 111 7.94 -3.83 3.23
N GLY A 112 8.55 -4.98 2.96
CA GLY A 112 9.47 -5.65 3.87
C GLY A 112 8.79 -6.25 5.10
N ILE A 113 7.49 -6.58 4.98
CA ILE A 113 6.70 -7.18 6.06
C ILE A 113 7.11 -8.65 6.17
N LYS A 114 7.93 -8.96 7.17
CA LYS A 114 8.43 -10.32 7.47
C LYS A 114 8.50 -10.57 8.99
N PRO A 115 8.43 -11.84 9.44
CA PRO A 115 8.52 -12.21 10.85
C PRO A 115 9.87 -11.91 11.51
#